data_AF-A0A7X1KHV4-F1
#
_entry.id   AF-A0A7X1KHV4-F1
#
_cell.length_a   1.000
_cell.length_b   1.000
_cell.length_c   1.000
_cell.angle_alpha   90.00
_cell.angle_beta   90.00
_cell.angle_gamma   90.00
#
_symmetry.space_group_name_H-M   'P 1'
#
loop_
_entity.id
_entity.type
_entity.pdbx_description
1 polymer ?
#
loop_
_entity_poly.entity_id
_entity_poly.type
_entity_poly.pdbx_seq_one_letter_code
_entity_poly.pdbx_strand_id
1 'polypeptide(L)'
;MNPGSGHEKLATNIWTWYGQDQYRWLILLGELGPALEFLAMDADRQRVEIGCCAECNLWSDQLDYLERFVRDFPARLDPALHQHLQALLTACEGLSPEAYGMTLEDNGFEHRQWQPLRQAAQQALEDLGWPEAREHMPELVADCRAALDKWRDG
;
A
#
# COMPACT_ATOMS: atom_id res chain seq x y z
N MET A 1 -29.00 -19.91 -6.44
CA MET A 1 -28.34 -18.59 -6.51
C MET A 1 -27.93 -18.27 -5.08
N ASN A 2 -26.64 -18.39 -4.75
CA ASN A 2 -26.13 -18.07 -3.41
C ASN A 2 -25.87 -16.55 -3.35
N PRO A 3 -26.26 -15.86 -2.26
CA PRO A 3 -25.99 -14.44 -2.12
C PRO A 3 -24.48 -14.26 -1.91
N GLY A 4 -23.92 -13.17 -2.45
CA GLY A 4 -22.49 -12.91 -2.46
C GLY A 4 -21.84 -13.13 -1.09
N SER A 5 -20.72 -13.86 -1.09
CA SER A 5 -19.69 -13.66 -0.07
C SER A 5 -19.22 -12.21 -0.20
N GLY A 6 -19.92 -11.29 0.46
CA GLY A 6 -19.38 -9.98 0.75
C GLY A 6 -18.21 -10.20 1.68
N HIS A 7 -17.00 -10.30 1.12
CA HIS A 7 -15.81 -10.04 1.92
C HIS A 7 -15.97 -8.60 2.41
N GLU A 8 -16.13 -8.45 3.72
CA GLU A 8 -16.13 -7.12 4.32
C GLU A 8 -14.73 -6.54 4.10
N LYS A 9 -14.65 -5.37 3.46
CA LYS A 9 -13.37 -4.72 3.15
C LYS A 9 -12.59 -4.54 4.45
N LEU A 10 -11.29 -4.80 4.44
CA LEU A 10 -10.45 -4.73 5.66
C LEU A 10 -10.58 -3.40 6.42
N ALA A 11 -10.70 -2.29 5.69
CA ALA A 11 -10.91 -0.96 6.27
C ALA A 11 -12.17 -0.83 7.15
N THR A 12 -13.20 -1.67 7.00
CA THR A 12 -14.38 -1.59 7.88
C THR A 12 -14.03 -1.98 9.33
N ASN A 13 -12.94 -2.71 9.53
CA ASN A 13 -12.47 -3.16 10.85
C ASN A 13 -11.60 -2.14 11.59
N ILE A 14 -11.35 -0.96 11.00
CA ILE A 14 -10.46 0.07 11.57
C ILE A 14 -10.82 0.39 13.02
N TRP A 15 -12.08 0.71 13.29
CA TRP A 15 -12.54 1.10 14.63
C TRP A 15 -12.50 -0.07 15.63
N THR A 16 -12.76 -1.29 15.16
CA THR A 16 -12.64 -2.51 15.96
C THR A 16 -11.20 -2.74 16.40
N TRP A 17 -10.25 -2.64 15.47
CA TRP A 17 -8.83 -2.81 15.77
C TRP A 17 -8.30 -1.70 16.68
N TYR A 18 -8.75 -0.46 16.48
CA TYR A 18 -8.40 0.65 17.36
C TYR A 18 -8.86 0.39 18.80
N GLY A 19 -10.11 -0.04 19.00
CA GLY A 19 -10.64 -0.39 20.31
C GLY A 19 -10.04 -1.65 20.94
N GLN A 20 -9.29 -2.46 20.18
CA GLN A 20 -8.59 -3.66 20.64
C GLN A 20 -7.07 -3.46 20.78
N ASP A 21 -6.60 -2.21 20.74
CA ASP A 21 -5.18 -1.85 20.81
C ASP A 21 -4.32 -2.51 19.70
N GLN A 22 -4.92 -2.90 18.57
CA GLN A 22 -4.21 -3.46 17.41
C GLN A 22 -3.54 -2.36 16.56
N TYR A 23 -2.88 -1.42 17.22
CA TYR A 23 -2.28 -0.23 16.63
C TYR A 23 -1.28 -0.54 15.52
N ARG A 24 -0.55 -1.67 15.62
CA ARG A 24 0.41 -2.07 14.59
C ARG A 24 -0.26 -2.42 13.27
N TRP A 25 -1.46 -3.00 13.28
CA TRP A 25 -2.21 -3.31 12.06
C TRP A 25 -2.73 -2.04 11.39
N LEU A 26 -3.18 -1.07 12.19
CA LEU A 26 -3.62 0.24 11.69
C LEU A 26 -2.47 1.04 11.07
N ILE A 27 -1.29 0.99 11.69
CA ILE A 27 -0.09 1.60 11.11
C ILE A 27 0.28 0.95 9.78
N LEU A 28 0.29 -0.39 9.70
CA LEU A 28 0.55 -1.10 8.45
C LEU A 28 -0.46 -0.72 7.36
N LEU A 29 -1.75 -0.63 7.71
CA LEU A 29 -2.80 -0.23 6.78
C LEU A 29 -2.60 1.20 6.26
N GLY A 30 -2.29 2.14 7.16
CA GLY A 30 -2.10 3.53 6.80
C GLY A 30 -0.77 3.85 6.11
N GLU A 31 0.21 2.95 6.21
CA GLU A 31 1.43 2.96 5.40
C GLU A 31 1.19 2.35 4.01
N LEU A 32 0.43 1.25 3.93
CA LEU A 32 0.12 0.56 2.67
C LEU A 32 -0.74 1.41 1.74
N GLY A 33 -1.77 2.08 2.25
CA GLY A 33 -2.74 2.83 1.45
C GLY A 33 -2.08 3.88 0.53
N PRO A 34 -1.28 4.83 1.06
CA PRO A 34 -0.56 5.80 0.25
C PRO A 34 0.41 5.16 -0.75
N ALA A 35 1.05 4.04 -0.39
CA ALA A 35 1.92 3.31 -1.30
C ALA A 35 1.17 2.72 -2.50
N LEU A 36 0.00 2.14 -2.25
CA LEU A 36 -0.87 1.67 -3.33
C LEU A 36 -1.45 2.83 -4.15
N GLU A 37 -1.78 3.96 -3.54
CA GLU A 37 -2.21 5.17 -4.26
C GLU A 37 -1.10 5.63 -5.22
N PHE A 38 0.15 5.72 -4.77
CA PHE A 38 1.28 6.04 -5.63
C PHE A 38 1.43 5.04 -6.79
N LEU A 39 1.34 3.74 -6.51
CA LEU A 39 1.46 2.70 -7.54
C LEU A 39 0.32 2.75 -8.56
N ALA A 40 -0.87 3.23 -8.16
CA ALA A 40 -2.05 3.34 -9.01
C ALA A 40 -2.10 4.63 -9.87
N MET A 41 -1.25 5.62 -9.58
CA MET A 41 -1.20 6.88 -10.33
C MET A 41 -0.77 6.69 -11.79
N ASP A 42 -1.19 7.61 -12.66
CA ASP A 42 -0.64 7.73 -14.01
C ASP A 42 0.85 8.13 -14.01
N ALA A 43 1.51 7.91 -15.16
CA ALA A 43 2.95 8.07 -15.28
C ALA A 43 3.44 9.49 -14.96
N ASP A 44 2.69 10.52 -15.37
CA ASP A 44 3.08 11.92 -15.16
C ASP A 44 2.99 12.28 -13.68
N ARG A 45 1.93 11.84 -13.01
CA ARG A 45 1.79 12.02 -11.56
C ARG A 45 2.86 11.28 -10.77
N GLN A 46 3.13 10.02 -11.11
CA GLN A 46 4.20 9.26 -10.45
C GLN A 46 5.56 9.95 -10.59
N ARG A 47 5.87 10.50 -11.78
CA ARG A 47 7.09 11.27 -12.01
C ARG A 47 7.18 12.52 -11.16
N VAL A 48 6.08 13.25 -10.97
CA VAL A 48 6.05 14.46 -10.13
C VAL A 48 6.22 14.12 -8.65
N GLU A 49 5.49 13.11 -8.17
CA GLU A 49 5.48 12.72 -6.75
C GLU A 49 6.81 12.07 -6.30
N ILE A 50 7.47 11.30 -7.17
CA ILE A 50 8.74 10.65 -6.81
C ILE A 50 9.92 11.62 -6.64
N GLY A 51 9.81 12.82 -7.26
CA GLY A 51 10.72 13.96 -7.10
C GLY A 51 12.14 13.83 -7.71
N CYS A 52 12.77 12.66 -7.69
CA CYS A 52 14.18 12.47 -8.10
C CYS A 52 14.38 11.31 -9.10
N CYS A 53 14.63 10.10 -8.61
CA CYS A 53 14.78 8.89 -9.42
C CYS A 53 13.88 7.78 -8.86
N ALA A 54 13.16 7.07 -9.74
CA ALA A 54 12.32 5.95 -9.34
C ALA A 54 13.14 4.84 -8.67
N GLU A 55 14.34 4.54 -9.19
CA GLU A 55 15.24 3.55 -8.57
C GLU A 55 15.61 3.92 -7.12
N CYS A 56 15.75 5.20 -6.82
CA CYS A 56 16.21 5.68 -5.52
C CYS A 56 15.11 5.76 -4.46
N ASN A 57 13.92 6.21 -4.87
CA ASN A 57 12.84 6.56 -3.93
C ASN A 57 11.67 5.56 -3.96
N LEU A 58 11.50 4.76 -5.03
CA LEU A 58 10.39 3.79 -5.08
C LEU A 58 10.57 2.71 -4.02
N TRP A 59 11.81 2.26 -3.82
CA TRP A 59 12.13 1.21 -2.87
C TRP A 59 12.02 1.68 -1.42
N SER A 60 12.65 2.81 -1.08
CA SER A 60 12.70 3.29 0.31
C SER A 60 11.36 3.76 0.85
N ASP A 61 10.48 4.29 -0.02
CA ASP A 61 9.31 5.04 0.44
C ASP A 61 7.99 4.35 0.11
N GLN A 62 7.94 3.38 -0.81
CA GLN A 62 6.69 2.77 -1.25
C GLN A 62 6.71 1.24 -1.19
N LEU A 63 7.73 0.60 -1.78
CA LEU A 63 7.81 -0.86 -1.76
C LEU A 63 8.12 -1.42 -0.37
N ASP A 64 8.88 -0.69 0.46
CA ASP A 64 9.10 -1.06 1.85
C ASP A 64 7.77 -1.17 2.63
N TYR A 65 6.79 -0.30 2.39
CA TYR A 65 5.49 -0.39 3.05
C TYR A 65 4.66 -1.58 2.56
N LEU A 66 4.72 -1.87 1.25
CA LEU A 66 4.07 -3.04 0.67
C LEU A 66 4.70 -4.34 1.22
N GLU A 67 6.02 -4.44 1.24
CA GLU A 67 6.75 -5.60 1.78
C GLU A 67 6.44 -5.79 3.28
N ARG A 68 6.50 -4.72 4.06
CA ARG A 68 6.16 -4.75 5.50
C ARG A 68 4.74 -5.24 5.72
N PHE A 69 3.76 -4.78 4.94
CA PHE A 69 2.40 -5.26 5.05
C PHE A 69 2.30 -6.76 4.72
N VAL A 70 2.86 -7.20 3.60
CA VAL A 70 2.84 -8.61 3.18
C VAL A 70 3.50 -9.52 4.23
N ARG A 71 4.59 -9.06 4.85
CA ARG A 71 5.31 -9.84 5.88
C ARG A 71 4.62 -9.85 7.23
N ASP A 72 4.14 -8.69 7.69
CA ASP A 72 3.78 -8.47 9.09
C ASP A 72 2.25 -8.46 9.32
N PHE A 73 1.44 -8.26 8.27
CA PHE A 73 -0.01 -8.31 8.37
C PHE A 73 -0.52 -9.77 8.40
N PRO A 74 -1.46 -10.13 9.29
CA PRO A 74 -1.92 -11.51 9.39
C PRO A 74 -2.73 -11.93 8.16
N ALA A 75 -2.13 -12.72 7.26
CA ALA A 75 -2.75 -13.20 6.02
C ALA A 75 -4.12 -13.90 6.23
N ARG A 76 -4.36 -14.49 7.40
CA ARG A 76 -5.67 -15.11 7.73
C ARG A 76 -6.84 -14.13 7.81
N LEU A 77 -6.58 -12.83 7.99
CA LEU A 77 -7.62 -11.80 8.08
C LEU A 77 -8.21 -11.48 6.70
N ASP A 78 -7.37 -11.51 5.66
CA ASP A 78 -7.81 -11.46 4.26
C ASP A 78 -6.79 -12.20 3.36
N PRO A 79 -6.98 -13.51 3.13
CA PRO A 79 -6.06 -14.29 2.33
C PRO A 79 -6.02 -13.87 0.86
N ALA A 80 -7.13 -13.35 0.35
CA ALA A 80 -7.24 -12.95 -1.06
C ALA A 80 -6.46 -11.67 -1.31
N LEU A 81 -6.64 -10.64 -0.46
CA LEU A 81 -5.85 -9.43 -0.53
C LEU A 81 -4.37 -9.74 -0.31
N HIS A 82 -4.03 -10.58 0.67
CA HIS A 82 -2.64 -10.93 0.95
C HIS A 82 -1.95 -11.55 -0.27
N GLN A 83 -2.60 -12.50 -0.95
CA GLN A 83 -2.09 -13.08 -2.19
C GLN A 83 -1.95 -12.05 -3.32
N HIS A 84 -2.92 -11.14 -3.45
CA HIS A 84 -2.88 -10.08 -4.43
C HIS A 84 -1.69 -9.13 -4.19
N LEU A 85 -1.50 -8.66 -2.96
CA LEU A 85 -0.39 -7.79 -2.58
C LEU A 85 0.97 -8.48 -2.73
N GLN A 86 1.06 -9.77 -2.41
CA GLN A 86 2.27 -10.56 -2.65
C GLN A 86 2.61 -10.64 -4.14
N ALA A 87 1.61 -10.86 -5.01
CA ALA A 87 1.82 -10.88 -6.46
C ALA A 87 2.23 -9.51 -7.00
N LEU A 88 1.62 -8.43 -6.48
CA LEU A 88 2.00 -7.06 -6.81
C LEU A 88 3.46 -6.77 -6.44
N LEU A 89 3.87 -7.13 -5.22
CA LEU A 89 5.24 -6.98 -4.75
C LEU A 89 6.23 -7.70 -5.67
N THR A 90 5.98 -8.98 -5.98
CA THR A 90 6.83 -9.75 -6.89
C THR A 90 6.89 -9.14 -8.30
N ALA A 91 5.80 -8.54 -8.78
CA ALA A 91 5.78 -7.86 -10.07
C ALA A 91 6.59 -6.55 -10.05
N CYS A 92 6.58 -5.81 -8.94
CA CYS A 92 7.45 -4.64 -8.72
C CYS A 92 8.94 -5.04 -8.66
N GLU A 93 9.27 -6.11 -7.93
CA GLU A 93 10.64 -6.67 -7.87
C GLU A 93 11.15 -7.13 -9.25
N GLY A 94 10.23 -7.53 -10.14
CA GLY A 94 10.52 -7.97 -11.51
C GLY A 94 10.55 -6.87 -12.57
N LEU A 95 10.46 -5.59 -12.18
CA LEU A 95 10.58 -4.47 -13.12
C LEU A 95 11.97 -4.47 -13.77
N SER A 96 12.03 -4.22 -15.07
CA SER A 96 13.31 -4.09 -15.77
C SER A 96 13.96 -2.73 -15.48
N PRO A 97 15.28 -2.59 -15.64
CA PRO A 97 15.96 -1.30 -15.48
C PRO A 97 15.31 -0.17 -16.29
N GLU A 98 14.83 -0.47 -17.51
CA GLU A 98 14.15 0.50 -18.37
C GLU A 98 12.83 1.01 -17.76
N ALA A 99 12.14 0.18 -16.98
CA ALA A 99 10.94 0.60 -16.27
C ALA A 99 11.23 1.53 -15.09
N TYR A 100 12.46 1.51 -14.54
CA TYR A 100 12.91 2.48 -13.54
C TYR A 100 13.37 3.81 -14.16
N GLY A 101 13.54 3.85 -15.49
CA GLY A 101 14.15 4.97 -16.20
C GLY A 101 15.67 4.80 -16.29
N MET A 102 16.22 4.93 -17.49
CA MET A 102 17.65 4.75 -17.73
C MET A 102 18.43 6.06 -17.55
N THR A 103 17.74 7.20 -17.57
CA THR A 103 18.29 8.54 -17.41
C THR A 103 17.39 9.39 -16.53
N LEU A 104 17.92 10.52 -16.01
CA LEU A 104 17.16 11.48 -15.20
C LEU A 104 16.02 12.17 -15.96
N GLU A 105 16.07 12.12 -17.29
CA GLU A 105 15.06 12.74 -18.16
C GLU A 105 13.96 11.74 -18.55
N ASP A 106 14.23 10.43 -18.47
CA ASP A 106 13.29 9.37 -18.85
C ASP A 106 12.12 9.27 -17.88
N ASN A 107 10.92 9.17 -18.43
CA ASN A 107 9.75 8.77 -17.65
C ASN A 107 9.63 7.24 -17.65
N GLY A 108 10.39 6.56 -16.79
CA GLY A 108 10.33 5.09 -16.66
C GLY A 108 8.91 4.56 -16.40
N PHE A 109 8.05 5.38 -15.79
CA PHE A 109 6.65 5.06 -15.52
C PHE A 109 5.79 4.89 -16.79
N GLU A 110 6.21 5.41 -17.96
CA GLU A 110 5.52 5.13 -19.22
C GLU A 110 5.77 3.70 -19.74
N HIS A 111 6.77 3.01 -19.18
CA HIS A 111 7.08 1.65 -19.60
C HIS A 111 5.87 0.73 -19.39
N ARG A 112 5.62 -0.13 -20.39
CA ARG A 112 4.44 -1.02 -20.43
C ARG A 112 4.28 -1.91 -19.20
N GLN A 113 5.36 -2.19 -18.46
CA GLN A 113 5.31 -2.99 -17.24
C GLN A 113 4.55 -2.29 -16.09
N TRP A 114 4.44 -0.96 -16.11
CA TRP A 114 3.72 -0.22 -15.08
C TRP A 114 2.21 -0.32 -15.20
N GLN A 115 1.67 -0.50 -16.40
CA GLN A 115 0.22 -0.60 -16.60
C GLN A 115 -0.44 -1.72 -15.77
N PRO A 116 0.06 -2.98 -15.78
CA PRO A 116 -0.51 -4.02 -14.93
C PRO A 116 -0.32 -3.74 -13.43
N LEU A 117 0.79 -3.09 -13.02
CA LEU A 117 1.01 -2.70 -11.62
C LEU A 117 -0.02 -1.67 -11.16
N ARG A 118 -0.31 -0.66 -11.97
CA ARG A 118 -1.35 0.35 -11.67
C ARG A 118 -2.71 -0.28 -11.49
N GLN A 119 -3.08 -1.19 -12.39
CA GLN A 119 -4.37 -1.89 -12.34
C GLN A 119 -4.47 -2.77 -11.08
N ALA A 120 -3.42 -3.51 -10.76
CA ALA A 120 -3.36 -4.33 -9.55
C ALA A 120 -3.43 -3.46 -8.29
N ALA A 121 -2.65 -2.37 -8.21
CA ALA A 121 -2.68 -1.42 -7.10
C ALA A 121 -4.07 -0.78 -6.93
N GLN A 122 -4.71 -0.37 -8.02
CA GLN A 122 -6.06 0.18 -7.99
C GLN A 122 -7.09 -0.83 -7.47
N GLN A 123 -7.00 -2.08 -7.92
CA GLN A 123 -7.87 -3.14 -7.40
C GLN A 123 -7.59 -3.43 -5.93
N ALA A 124 -6.33 -3.43 -5.50
CA ALA A 124 -5.97 -3.62 -4.10
C ALA A 124 -6.51 -2.50 -3.20
N LEU A 125 -6.52 -1.25 -3.66
CA LEU A 125 -7.14 -0.12 -2.94
C LEU A 125 -8.64 -0.33 -2.73
N GLU A 126 -9.34 -0.83 -3.75
CA GLU A 126 -10.77 -1.14 -3.67
C GLU A 126 -11.06 -2.30 -2.71
N ASP A 127 -10.29 -3.38 -2.82
CA ASP A 127 -10.39 -4.56 -1.95
C ASP A 127 -10.11 -4.19 -0.49
N LEU A 128 -9.14 -3.28 -0.27
CA LEU A 128 -8.79 -2.76 1.04
C LEU A 128 -9.91 -1.90 1.65
N GLY A 129 -10.68 -1.20 0.82
CA GLY A 129 -11.59 -0.12 1.27
C GLY A 129 -10.86 1.17 1.60
N TRP A 130 -9.76 1.42 0.90
CA TRP A 130 -8.97 2.62 1.10
C TRP A 130 -9.73 3.93 0.78
N PRO A 131 -10.52 4.03 -0.31
CA PRO A 131 -11.20 5.29 -0.65
C PRO A 131 -12.05 5.86 0.48
N GLU A 132 -12.69 4.98 1.26
CA GLU A 132 -13.53 5.32 2.40
C GLU A 132 -12.72 5.60 3.68
N ALA A 133 -11.53 5.01 3.82
CA ALA A 133 -10.69 5.12 5.02
C ALA A 133 -9.66 6.25 4.98
N ARG A 134 -9.21 6.64 3.78
CA ARG A 134 -8.04 7.50 3.57
C ARG A 134 -8.10 8.86 4.27
N GLU A 135 -9.28 9.44 4.43
CA GLU A 135 -9.46 10.76 5.04
C GLU A 135 -9.11 10.77 6.53
N HIS A 136 -9.40 9.67 7.23
CA HIS A 136 -9.19 9.55 8.68
C HIS A 136 -7.87 8.88 9.04
N MET A 137 -7.22 8.24 8.07
CA MET A 137 -6.05 7.39 8.33
C MET A 137 -4.83 8.15 8.84
N PRO A 138 -4.47 9.36 8.33
CA PRO A 138 -3.28 10.07 8.81
C PRO A 138 -3.34 10.41 10.31
N GLU A 139 -4.47 10.93 10.77
CA GLU A 139 -4.70 11.24 12.19
C GLU A 139 -4.68 9.97 13.03
N LEU A 140 -5.36 8.91 12.57
CA LEU A 140 -5.41 7.64 13.27
C LEU A 140 -4.04 6.98 13.41
N VAL A 141 -3.21 7.00 12.36
CA VAL A 141 -1.84 6.48 12.40
C VAL A 141 -0.99 7.27 13.39
N ALA A 142 -1.13 8.60 13.44
CA ALA A 142 -0.42 9.42 14.40
C ALA A 142 -0.80 9.06 15.84
N ASP A 143 -2.11 8.90 16.12
CA ASP A 143 -2.62 8.47 17.42
C ASP A 143 -2.11 7.08 17.81
N CYS A 144 -2.12 6.12 16.87
CA CYS A 144 -1.61 4.76 17.08
C CYS A 144 -0.12 4.74 17.42
N ARG A 145 0.70 5.56 16.73
CA ARG A 145 2.14 5.68 17.01
C ARG A 145 2.39 6.29 18.39
N ALA A 146 1.67 7.37 18.72
CA ALA A 146 1.76 8.01 20.03
C ALA A 146 1.33 7.06 21.16
N ALA A 147 0.30 6.22 20.93
CA ALA A 147 -0.11 5.19 21.88
C ALA A 147 1.01 4.17 22.10
N LEU A 148 1.61 3.63 21.04
CA LEU A 148 2.72 2.67 21.16
C LEU A 148 3.96 3.24 21.85
N ASP A 149 4.31 4.50 21.57
CA ASP A 149 5.46 5.16 22.21
C ASP A 149 5.25 5.35 23.72
N LYS A 150 4.03 5.69 24.17
CA LYS A 150 3.71 5.79 25.60
C LYS A 150 3.95 4.51 26.39
N TRP A 151 3.83 3.35 25.75
CA TRP A 151 4.08 2.05 26.38
C TRP A 151 5.53 1.57 26.26
N ARG A 152 6.37 2.28 25.50
CA ARG A 152 7.79 1.95 25.32
C ARG A 152 8.68 2.58 26.40
N ASP A 153 8.21 3.64 27.03
CA ASP A 153 8.88 4.36 28.12
C ASP A 153 8.37 3.96 29.53
N GLY A 154 7.56 2.90 29.63
CA GLY A 154 6.94 2.40 30.87
C GLY A 154 7.51 1.08 31.38
#